data_AF-A0A7W1KPX3-F1
#
_entry.id   AF-A0A7W1KPX3-F1
#
_cell.length_a   1.000
_cell.length_b   1.000
_cell.length_c   1.000
_cell.angle_alpha   90.00
_cell.angle_beta   90.00
_cell.angle_gamma   90.00
#
_symmetry.space_group_name_H-M   'P 1'
#
loop_
_entity.id
_entity.type
_entity.pdbx_description
1 polymer ?
#
loop_
_entity_poly.entity_id
_entity_poly.type
_entity_poly.pdbx_seq_one_letter_code
_entity_poly.pdbx_strand_id
1 'polypeptide(L)' 'MFKTTRITEGVRLQLRAEGFNLFNRSEFSSPVTNFDSPNFGRIQSTNIFNRQFQFGAKLLF' A
#
# COMPACT_ATOMS: atom_id res chain seq x y z
N MET A 1 -4.16 -10.29 -5.92
CA MET A 1 -4.73 -11.31 -6.85
C MET A 1 -3.99 -11.22 -8.18
N PHE A 2 -3.82 -12.33 -8.91
CA PHE A 2 -3.11 -12.37 -10.19
C PHE A 2 -4.02 -12.83 -11.33
N LYS A 3 -3.91 -12.17 -12.49
CA LYS A 3 -4.53 -12.57 -13.75
C LYS A 3 -3.42 -12.94 -14.74
N THR A 4 -3.52 -14.11 -15.38
CA THR A 4 -2.59 -14.51 -16.43
C THR A 4 -3.31 -14.53 -17.78
N THR A 5 -2.73 -13.87 -18.77
CA THR A 5 -3.22 -13.80 -20.15
C THR A 5 -2.15 -14.38 -21.08
N ARG A 6 -2.51 -15.32 -21.95
CA ARG A 6 -1.61 -15.83 -22.99
C ARG A 6 -1.52 -14.80 -24.11
N ILE A 7 -0.31 -14.40 -24.49
CA ILE A 7 -0.09 -13.49 -25.63
C ILE A 7 0.14 -14.32 -26.90
N THR A 8 1.06 -15.28 -26.85
CA THR A 8 1.37 -16.23 -27.94
C THR A 8 1.60 -17.64 -27.38
N GLU A 9 1.85 -18.61 -28.26
CA GLU A 9 2.39 -19.91 -27.85
C GLU A 9 3.82 -19.73 -27.33
N GLY A 10 3.98 -19.82 -26.00
CA GLY A 10 5.24 -19.59 -25.29
C GLY A 10 5.17 -18.41 -24.32
N VAL A 11 4.56 -17.29 -24.74
CA VAL A 11 4.57 -16.04 -23.94
C VAL A 11 3.28 -15.85 -23.15
N ARG A 12 3.41 -15.65 -21.83
CA ARG A 12 2.30 -15.33 -20.91
C ARG A 12 2.57 -14.03 -20.17
N LEU A 13 1.56 -13.17 -20.09
CA LEU A 13 1.58 -11.96 -19.28
C LEU A 13 0.82 -12.19 -17.98
N GLN A 14 1.49 -12.01 -16.85
CA GLN A 14 0.86 -12.02 -15.52
C GLN A 14 0.68 -10.60 -15.04
N LEU A 15 -0.56 -10.22 -14.78
CA LEU A 15 -0.96 -8.94 -14.20
C LEU A 15 -1.32 -9.14 -12.72
N ARG A 16 -0.89 -8.21 -11.88
CA ARG A 16 -1.21 -8.17 -10.45
C ARG A 16 -1.87 -6.84 -10.13
N ALA A 17 -2.96 -6.90 -9.37
CA ALA A 17 -3.56 -5.73 -8.73
C ALA A 17 -3.64 -5.99 -7.22
N GLU A 18 -3.24 -4.98 -6.45
CA GLU A 18 -3.31 -4.97 -4.99
C GLU A 18 -3.87 -3.63 -4.50
N GLY A 19 -4.72 -3.71 -3.48
CA GLY A 19 -5.24 -2.53 -2.78
C GLY A 19 -4.86 -2.63 -1.31
N PHE A 20 -4.16 -1.61 -0.82
CA PHE A 20 -3.84 -1.42 0.59
C PHE A 20 -4.71 -0.30 1.14
N ASN A 21 -5.24 -0.49 2.35
CA ASN A 21 -6.19 0.42 2.96
C ASN A 21 -7.36 0.79 2.00
N LEU A 22 -8.01 -0.23 1.43
CA LEU A 22 -9.00 -0.07 0.36
C LEU A 22 -10.14 0.89 0.75
N PHE A 23 -10.52 0.91 2.02
CA PHE A 23 -11.57 1.79 2.54
C PHE A 23 -11.05 3.15 3.05
N ASN A 24 -9.74 3.38 3.01
CA ASN A 24 -9.08 4.59 3.54
C ASN A 24 -9.38 4.84 5.03
N ARG A 25 -9.31 3.78 5.84
CA ARG A 25 -9.39 3.90 7.30
C ARG A 25 -8.13 4.58 7.82
N SER A 26 -8.30 5.66 8.56
CA SER A 26 -7.21 6.30 9.28
C SER A 26 -6.86 5.47 10.52
N GLU A 27 -5.59 5.13 10.66
CA GLU A 27 -5.04 4.60 11.90
C GLU A 27 -3.88 5.52 12.31
N PHE A 28 -4.07 6.12 13.49
CA PHE A 28 -3.24 7.21 14.00
C PHE A 28 -2.05 6.63 14.75
N SER A 29 -0.86 7.20 14.55
CA SER A 29 0.32 6.84 15.34
C SER A 29 0.15 7.25 16.80
N SER A 30 1.06 6.76 17.65
CA SER A 30 1.14 7.24 19.03
C SER A 30 1.41 8.76 19.08
N PRO A 31 0.91 9.46 20.11
CA PRO A 31 1.20 10.86 20.33
C PRO A 31 2.67 11.09 20.66
N VAL A 32 3.15 12.32 20.49
CA VAL A 32 4.50 12.71 20.92
C VAL A 32 4.62 12.60 22.44
N THR A 33 5.57 11.79 22.91
CA THR A 33 5.77 11.49 24.34
C THR A 33 6.88 12.31 25.00
N ASN A 34 7.67 13.06 24.21
CA ASN A 34 8.70 13.95 24.76
C ASN A 34 8.07 15.20 25.39
N PHE A 35 8.18 15.35 26.71
CA PHE A 35 7.62 16.45 27.49
C PHE A 35 8.16 17.83 27.10
N ASP A 36 9.40 17.93 26.64
CA ASP A 36 10.02 19.20 26.22
C ASP A 36 9.60 19.61 24.79
N SER A 37 8.84 18.76 24.08
CA SER A 37 8.39 19.05 22.73
C SER A 37 7.19 20.01 22.73
N PRO A 38 7.18 21.05 21.87
CA PRO A 38 5.98 21.89 21.67
C PRO A 38 4.78 21.09 21.12
N ASN A 39 5.00 19.84 20.71
CA ASN A 39 3.96 18.93 20.23
C ASN A 39 3.60 17.83 21.24
N PHE A 40 4.06 17.90 22.49
CA PHE A 40 3.75 16.91 23.51
C PHE A 40 2.24 16.59 23.57
N GLY A 41 1.90 15.30 23.62
CA GLY A 41 0.52 14.81 23.65
C GLY A 41 -0.23 14.87 22.31
N ARG A 42 0.35 15.46 21.25
CA ARG A 42 -0.30 15.56 19.93
C ARG A 42 0.10 14.40 19.03
N ILE A 43 -0.87 13.91 18.25
CA ILE A 43 -0.62 12.96 17.16
C ILE A 43 -0.38 13.74 15.87
N GLN A 44 0.69 13.41 15.15
CA GLN A 44 1.10 14.12 13.93
C GLN A 44 1.16 13.24 12.68
N SER A 45 0.93 11.94 12.82
CA SER A 45 1.08 10.98 11.73
C SER A 45 0.08 9.83 11.84
N THR A 46 -0.02 9.08 10.74
CA THR A 46 -0.69 7.77 10.69
C THR A 46 0.37 6.68 10.71
N ASN A 47 0.06 5.52 11.30
CA ASN A 47 1.01 4.41 11.36
C ASN A 47 1.03 3.60 10.06
N ILE A 48 -0.04 3.71 9.27
CA ILE A 48 -0.18 3.09 7.97
C ILE A 48 -0.27 4.12 6.85
N PHE A 49 0.06 3.67 5.63
CA PHE A 49 -0.20 4.44 4.43
C PHE A 49 -1.71 4.64 4.21
N ASN A 50 -2.06 5.76 3.59
CA ASN A 50 -3.41 5.98 3.06
C ASN A 50 -3.72 4.97 1.94
N ARG A 51 -4.95 4.98 1.42
CA ARG A 51 -5.37 4.10 0.33
C ARG A 51 -4.35 4.09 -0.81
N GLN A 52 -3.83 2.92 -1.10
CA GLN A 52 -2.85 2.72 -2.15
C GLN A 52 -3.27 1.57 -3.05
N PHE A 53 -3.18 1.79 -4.36
CA PHE A 53 -3.29 0.75 -5.35
C PHE A 53 -1.91 0.48 -5.95
N GLN A 54 -1.55 -0.79 -6.05
CA GLN A 54 -0.31 -1.22 -6.69
C GLN A 54 -0.63 -2.15 -7.85
N PHE A 55 0.00 -1.88 -8.99
CA PHE A 55 -0.13 -2.67 -10.20
C PHE A 55 1.23 -3.25 -10.57
N GLY A 56 1.23 -4.52 -10.97
CA GLY A 56 2.43 -5.22 -11.42
C GLY A 56 2.16 -5.96 -12.72
N ALA A 57 3.18 -6.04 -13.56
CA ALA A 57 3.17 -6.85 -14.78
C ALA A 57 4.44 -7.69 -14.82
N LYS A 58 4.32 -8.96 -15.18
CA LYS A 58 5.43 -9.88 -15.37
C LYS A 58 5.24 -10.65 -16.67
N LEU A 59 6.23 -10.55 -17.56
CA LEU A 59 6.29 -11.34 -18.78
C LEU A 59 6.96 -12.68 -18.47
N LEU A 60 6.35 -13.78 -18.93
CA LEU A 60 6.85 -15.15 -18.82
C LEU A 60 7.03 -15.66 -20.25
N PHE A 61 8.18 -16.27 -20.54
CA PHE A 61 8.53 -16.86 -21.83
C PHE A 61 9.07 -18.28 -21.62
#